data_AF-A0A949BLP9-F1
#
_entry.id   AF-A0A949BLP9-F1
#
_cell.length_a   1.000
_cell.length_b   1.000
_cell.length_c   1.000
_cell.angle_alpha   90.00
_cell.angle_beta   90.00
_cell.angle_gamma   90.00
#
_symmetry.space_group_name_H-M   'P 1'
#
loop_
_entity.id
_entity.type
_entity.pdbx_description
1 polymer ?
#
loop_
_entity_poly.entity_id
_entity_poly.type
_entity_poly.pdbx_seq_one_letter_code
_entity_poly.pdbx_strand_id
1 'polypeptide(L)'
;MEKNNRGSGILLHISSLPSPFGIGDLGGRAYQFADFLERSGQSYWQVLPFNPTSSINGDSPYSSASAFAVNTIFISLELMAEAGWLTQRDIDGLPQFAQDSVDYQMVYDTRALLFKRAYEKFKEKNDMSEYAVFCRTHADWLEDFAEFTVFKSHFQERVWSEWPREIRDRDIAAMRHLKYQCHQEIEKEKFLQ
;
A
#
# COMPACT_ATOMS: atom_id res chain seq x y z
N MET A 1 -19.50 11.97 29.50
CA MET A 1 -20.34 12.08 28.30
C MET A 1 -19.69 13.12 27.40
N GLU A 2 -19.08 12.70 26.30
CA GLU A 2 -18.53 13.63 25.32
C GLU A 2 -19.65 14.53 24.78
N LYS A 3 -19.35 15.82 24.64
CA LYS A 3 -20.28 16.81 24.09
C LYS A 3 -20.60 16.44 22.65
N ASN A 4 -21.88 16.35 22.35
CA ASN A 4 -22.39 16.19 20.99
C ASN A 4 -22.17 17.51 20.22
N ASN A 5 -20.93 17.78 19.81
CA ASN A 5 -20.56 18.96 19.05
C ASN A 5 -21.08 18.80 17.62
N ARG A 6 -21.87 19.77 17.15
CA ARG A 6 -22.28 19.83 15.75
C ARG A 6 -21.03 20.05 14.89
N GLY A 7 -20.90 19.28 13.81
CA GLY A 7 -19.85 19.46 12.81
C GLY A 7 -20.34 19.07 11.42
N SER A 8 -19.59 19.47 10.40
CA SER A 8 -19.77 19.07 9.01
C SER A 8 -18.46 18.50 8.46
N GLY A 9 -18.54 17.83 7.32
CA GLY A 9 -17.37 17.25 6.69
C GLY A 9 -17.57 16.95 5.22
N ILE A 10 -16.49 16.51 4.59
CA ILE A 10 -16.48 16.12 3.18
C ILE A 10 -16.14 14.63 3.07
N LEU A 11 -16.87 13.92 2.22
CA LEU A 11 -16.51 12.59 1.74
C LEU A 11 -15.65 12.75 0.49
N LEU A 12 -14.39 12.35 0.57
CA LEU A 12 -13.47 12.31 -0.56
C LEU A 12 -12.46 11.20 -0.32
N HIS A 13 -12.37 10.21 -1.20
CA HIS A 13 -11.36 9.17 -1.06
C HIS A 13 -9.97 9.68 -1.48
N ILE A 14 -8.89 9.12 -0.90
CA ILE A 14 -7.51 9.52 -1.22
C ILE A 14 -7.20 9.33 -2.70
N SER A 15 -7.72 8.28 -3.33
CA SER A 15 -7.54 8.05 -4.78
C SER A 15 -8.05 9.20 -5.67
N SER A 16 -8.98 10.01 -5.17
CA SER A 16 -9.59 11.13 -5.89
C SER A 16 -8.87 12.46 -5.68
N LEU A 17 -7.83 12.51 -4.85
CA LEU A 17 -7.00 13.70 -4.74
C LEU A 17 -6.23 13.92 -6.06
N PRO A 18 -6.05 15.17 -6.50
CA PRO A 18 -5.28 15.46 -7.70
C PRO A 18 -3.83 15.03 -7.48
N SER A 19 -3.25 14.34 -8.46
CA SER A 19 -1.88 13.84 -8.37
C SER A 19 -1.27 13.71 -9.78
N PRO A 20 0.00 14.10 -9.96
CA PRO A 20 0.69 13.88 -11.23
C PRO A 20 1.07 12.40 -11.44
N PHE A 21 0.89 11.54 -10.44
CA PHE A 21 1.34 10.14 -10.44
C PHE A 21 0.20 9.13 -10.64
N GLY A 22 -0.84 9.54 -11.36
CA GLY A 22 -1.96 8.70 -11.81
C GLY A 22 -3.04 8.38 -10.77
N ILE A 23 -2.73 8.54 -9.50
CA ILE A 23 -3.69 8.36 -8.39
C ILE A 23 -3.33 9.30 -7.24
N GLY A 24 -4.33 9.81 -6.53
CA GLY A 24 -4.11 10.53 -5.29
C GLY A 24 -3.44 9.65 -4.23
N ASP A 25 -2.61 10.25 -3.38
CA ASP A 25 -1.77 9.57 -2.40
C ASP A 25 -1.76 10.31 -1.05
N LEU A 26 -1.07 9.73 -0.06
CA LEU A 26 -0.88 10.29 1.28
C LEU A 26 0.29 11.29 1.33
N GLY A 27 0.45 12.10 0.29
CA GLY A 27 1.49 13.12 0.15
C GLY A 27 0.98 14.55 0.36
N GLY A 28 1.68 15.51 -0.24
CA GLY A 28 1.40 16.95 -0.06
C GLY A 28 -0.04 17.36 -0.39
N ARG A 29 -0.71 16.67 -1.30
CA ARG A 29 -2.10 16.97 -1.69
C ARG A 29 -3.11 16.56 -0.62
N ALA A 30 -2.83 15.50 0.14
CA ALA A 30 -3.63 15.14 1.30
C ALA A 30 -3.52 16.19 2.42
N TYR A 31 -2.32 16.70 2.69
CA TYR A 31 -2.11 17.81 3.63
C TYR A 31 -2.84 19.08 3.19
N GLN A 32 -2.70 19.48 1.92
CA GLN A 32 -3.39 20.65 1.39
C GLN A 32 -4.92 20.53 1.46
N PHE A 33 -5.45 19.31 1.28
CA PHE A 33 -6.88 19.06 1.44
C PHE A 33 -7.31 19.15 2.90
N ALA A 34 -6.51 18.63 3.85
CA ALA A 34 -6.75 18.80 5.27
C ALA A 34 -6.74 20.29 5.68
N ASP A 35 -5.79 21.08 5.19
CA ASP A 35 -5.75 22.52 5.43
C ASP A 35 -6.97 23.23 4.79
N PHE A 36 -7.43 22.75 3.64
CA PHE A 36 -8.66 23.27 3.02
C PHE A 36 -9.89 22.99 3.88
N LEU A 37 -10.00 21.79 4.46
CA LEU A 37 -11.08 21.43 5.38
C LEU A 37 -11.07 22.35 6.61
N GLU A 38 -9.90 22.55 7.21
CA GLU A 38 -9.71 23.42 8.37
C GLU A 38 -10.13 24.87 8.07
N ARG A 39 -9.59 25.47 6.99
CA ARG A 39 -9.96 26.83 6.56
C ARG A 39 -11.44 26.97 6.19
N SER A 40 -12.09 25.88 5.75
CA SER A 40 -13.50 25.87 5.37
C SER A 40 -14.44 25.53 6.55
N GLY A 41 -13.90 25.42 7.77
CA GLY A 41 -14.66 25.08 8.98
C GLY A 41 -15.21 23.66 9.00
N GLN A 42 -14.69 22.76 8.15
CA GLN A 42 -15.05 21.35 8.16
C GLN A 42 -14.32 20.64 9.30
N SER A 43 -15.04 19.79 10.02
CA SER A 43 -14.52 19.04 11.18
C SER A 43 -14.24 17.57 10.87
N TYR A 44 -14.77 17.06 9.75
CA TYR A 44 -14.63 15.65 9.38
C TYR A 44 -14.16 15.49 7.92
N TRP A 45 -13.24 14.54 7.73
CA TRP A 45 -12.92 13.98 6.43
C TRP A 45 -13.34 12.51 6.44
N GLN A 46 -14.37 12.18 5.67
CA GLN A 46 -14.78 10.80 5.49
C GLN A 46 -14.09 10.19 4.26
N VAL A 47 -13.62 8.96 4.41
CA VAL A 47 -12.94 8.18 3.37
C VAL A 47 -13.58 6.80 3.24
N LEU A 48 -13.43 6.19 2.08
CA LEU A 48 -13.65 4.76 1.86
C LEU A 48 -12.50 3.94 2.47
N PRO A 49 -12.59 2.59 2.54
CA PRO A 49 -11.52 1.77 3.08
C PRO A 49 -10.19 1.90 2.31
N PHE A 50 -9.09 1.88 3.05
CA PHE A 50 -7.73 1.97 2.50
C PHE A 50 -7.12 0.63 2.10
N ASN A 51 -7.85 -0.46 2.26
CA ASN A 51 -7.26 -1.79 2.15
C ASN A 51 -6.83 -2.13 0.70
N PRO A 52 -5.87 -3.06 0.52
CA PRO A 52 -5.41 -3.48 -0.80
C PRO A 52 -6.56 -3.90 -1.72
N THR A 53 -6.56 -3.36 -2.94
CA THR A 53 -7.54 -3.67 -3.98
C THR A 53 -6.92 -4.58 -5.05
N SER A 54 -7.75 -5.12 -5.93
CA SER A 54 -7.26 -5.89 -7.08
C SER A 54 -8.11 -5.65 -8.33
N SER A 55 -7.45 -5.71 -9.48
CA SER A 55 -8.09 -5.49 -10.79
C SER A 55 -9.17 -6.52 -11.10
N ILE A 56 -9.03 -7.77 -10.62
CA ILE A 56 -10.04 -8.84 -10.76
C ILE A 56 -11.38 -8.41 -10.14
N ASN A 57 -11.34 -7.59 -9.09
CA ASN A 57 -12.51 -7.08 -8.39
C ASN A 57 -12.83 -5.61 -8.74
N GLY A 58 -12.31 -5.12 -9.87
CA GLY A 58 -12.53 -3.75 -10.35
C GLY A 58 -11.98 -2.68 -9.42
N ASP A 59 -10.92 -2.99 -8.68
CA ASP A 59 -10.23 -2.08 -7.76
C ASP A 59 -11.14 -1.47 -6.68
N SER A 60 -12.16 -2.23 -6.29
CA SER A 60 -13.11 -1.82 -5.26
C SER A 60 -12.48 -1.82 -3.86
N PRO A 61 -12.55 -0.71 -3.10
CA PRO A 61 -12.03 -0.64 -1.73
C PRO A 61 -12.81 -1.54 -0.74
N TYR A 62 -13.96 -2.07 -1.16
CA TYR A 62 -14.75 -3.03 -0.38
C TYR A 62 -14.43 -4.49 -0.69
N SER A 63 -13.45 -4.74 -1.56
CA SER A 63 -13.03 -6.08 -1.96
C SER A 63 -11.51 -6.24 -1.78
N SER A 64 -11.12 -6.48 -0.53
CA SER A 64 -9.72 -6.60 -0.13
C SER A 64 -9.36 -8.01 0.33
N ALA A 65 -8.10 -8.39 0.09
CA ALA A 65 -7.47 -9.59 0.63
C ALA A 65 -7.10 -9.47 2.12
N SER A 66 -7.11 -8.25 2.68
CA SER A 66 -6.74 -7.99 4.07
C SER A 66 -7.66 -6.93 4.70
N ALA A 67 -8.05 -7.16 5.95
CA ALA A 67 -8.79 -6.18 6.74
C ALA A 67 -7.88 -5.15 7.43
N PHE A 68 -6.55 -5.39 7.47
CA PHE A 68 -5.59 -4.61 8.25
C PHE A 68 -4.63 -3.81 7.36
N ALA A 69 -4.14 -4.42 6.29
CA ALA A 69 -3.14 -3.82 5.41
C ALA A 69 -3.68 -2.55 4.74
N VAL A 70 -2.76 -1.67 4.36
CA VAL A 70 -3.03 -0.45 3.59
C VAL A 70 -2.58 -0.68 2.14
N ASN A 71 -3.36 -0.15 1.20
CA ASN A 71 -3.06 -0.24 -0.22
C ASN A 71 -1.84 0.62 -0.56
N THR A 72 -0.77 -0.03 -1.02
CA THR A 72 0.54 0.59 -1.23
C THR A 72 0.52 1.62 -2.37
N ILE A 73 -0.50 1.63 -3.23
CA ILE A 73 -0.65 2.67 -4.26
C ILE A 73 -0.84 4.08 -3.68
N PHE A 74 -1.24 4.20 -2.41
CA PHE A 74 -1.39 5.47 -1.71
C PHE A 74 -0.10 5.98 -1.05
N ILE A 75 1.02 5.26 -1.17
CA ILE A 75 2.32 5.77 -0.74
C ILE A 75 2.73 6.93 -1.64
N SER A 76 3.12 8.06 -1.06
CA SER A 76 3.55 9.23 -1.83
C SER A 76 4.95 9.05 -2.43
N LEU A 77 5.07 9.16 -3.75
CA LEU A 77 6.37 9.06 -4.42
C LEU A 77 7.27 10.25 -4.12
N GLU A 78 6.68 11.43 -3.93
CA GLU A 78 7.40 12.66 -3.53
C GLU A 78 8.03 12.47 -2.15
N LEU A 79 7.26 12.04 -1.15
CA LEU A 79 7.80 11.79 0.19
C LEU A 79 8.84 10.66 0.19
N MET A 80 8.67 9.62 -0.64
CA MET A 80 9.70 8.59 -0.82
C MET A 80 10.99 9.16 -1.42
N ALA A 81 10.90 10.12 -2.34
CA ALA A 81 12.07 10.79 -2.91
C ALA A 81 12.76 11.70 -1.88
N GLU A 82 11.98 12.46 -1.10
CA GLU A 82 12.48 13.31 -0.01
C GLU A 82 13.20 12.49 1.08
N ALA A 83 12.66 11.32 1.43
CA ALA A 83 13.29 10.37 2.36
C ALA A 83 14.50 9.62 1.76
N GLY A 84 14.79 9.84 0.47
CA GLY A 84 15.91 9.22 -0.24
C GLY A 84 15.72 7.73 -0.56
N TRP A 85 14.49 7.23 -0.51
CA TRP A 85 14.13 5.89 -1.00
C TRP A 85 14.03 5.87 -2.53
N LEU A 86 13.53 6.97 -3.11
CA LEU A 86 13.57 7.23 -4.54
C LEU A 86 14.49 8.43 -4.82
N THR A 87 14.84 8.65 -6.08
CA THR A 87 15.45 9.91 -6.52
C THR A 87 14.43 10.75 -7.27
N GLN A 88 14.65 12.06 -7.35
CA GLN A 88 13.80 12.93 -8.18
C GLN A 88 13.74 12.46 -9.65
N ARG A 89 14.85 11.92 -10.17
CA ARG A 89 14.90 11.38 -11.54
C ARG A 89 14.02 10.13 -11.73
N ASP A 90 13.83 9.34 -10.66
CA ASP A 90 12.94 8.17 -10.73
C ASP A 90 11.50 8.59 -10.95
N ILE A 91 11.08 9.74 -10.40
CA ILE A 91 9.70 10.25 -10.50
C ILE A 91 9.49 11.21 -11.68
N ASP A 92 10.50 11.99 -12.06
CA ASP A 92 10.44 12.88 -13.24
C ASP A 92 10.38 12.09 -14.56
N GLY A 93 10.92 10.87 -14.58
CA GLY A 93 10.95 10.00 -15.75
C GLY A 93 9.67 9.20 -15.99
N LEU A 94 8.62 9.44 -15.19
CA LEU A 94 7.37 8.70 -15.28
C LEU A 94 6.54 9.10 -16.51
N PRO A 95 5.75 8.16 -17.05
CA PRO A 95 4.84 8.48 -18.14
C PRO A 95 3.77 9.48 -17.69
N GLN A 96 3.14 10.14 -18.66
CA GLN A 96 1.99 10.98 -18.39
C GLN A 96 0.76 10.12 -18.06
N PHE A 97 0.10 10.42 -16.94
CA PHE A 97 -1.14 9.76 -16.54
C PHE A 97 -2.37 10.58 -16.94
N ALA A 98 -3.49 9.89 -17.13
CA ALA A 98 -4.80 10.54 -17.25
C ALA A 98 -5.09 11.36 -15.97
N GLN A 99 -5.70 12.54 -16.15
CA GLN A 99 -6.00 13.45 -15.05
C GLN A 99 -7.44 13.31 -14.53
N ASP A 100 -8.35 12.80 -15.36
CA ASP A 100 -9.79 12.76 -15.05
C ASP A 100 -10.24 11.42 -14.43
N SER A 101 -9.40 10.39 -14.53
CA SER A 101 -9.70 9.05 -14.03
C SER A 101 -8.42 8.27 -13.73
N VAL A 102 -8.50 7.33 -12.79
CA VAL A 102 -7.38 6.46 -12.44
C VAL A 102 -7.29 5.29 -13.42
N ASP A 103 -6.14 5.14 -14.08
CA ASP A 103 -5.74 3.90 -14.74
C ASP A 103 -4.98 3.03 -13.73
N TYR A 104 -5.70 2.13 -13.07
CA TYR A 104 -5.16 1.31 -11.99
C TYR A 104 -4.01 0.39 -12.46
N GLN A 105 -4.10 -0.17 -13.67
CA GLN A 105 -3.04 -1.05 -14.18
C GLN A 105 -1.74 -0.27 -14.39
N MET A 106 -1.82 0.91 -15.00
CA MET A 106 -0.66 1.77 -15.22
C MET A 106 -0.04 2.24 -13.89
N VAL A 107 -0.87 2.51 -12.88
CA VAL A 107 -0.42 2.79 -11.51
C VAL A 107 0.30 1.59 -10.94
N TYR A 108 -0.30 0.39 -10.93
CA TYR A 108 0.32 -0.82 -10.38
C TYR A 108 1.68 -1.12 -11.03
N ASP A 109 1.76 -1.06 -12.35
CA ASP A 109 3.00 -1.34 -13.09
C ASP A 109 4.11 -0.34 -12.73
N THR A 110 3.74 0.95 -12.65
CA THR A 110 4.68 2.02 -12.25
C THR A 110 5.16 1.82 -10.82
N ARG A 111 4.23 1.57 -9.88
CA ARG A 111 4.55 1.39 -8.46
C ARG A 111 5.40 0.16 -8.24
N ALA A 112 5.13 -0.95 -8.92
CA ALA A 112 5.92 -2.17 -8.82
C ALA A 112 7.41 -1.92 -9.18
N LEU A 113 7.68 -1.15 -10.24
CA LEU A 113 9.03 -0.78 -10.64
C LEU A 113 9.73 0.08 -9.58
N LEU A 114 9.06 1.13 -9.10
CA LEU A 114 9.63 2.08 -8.14
C LEU A 114 9.84 1.43 -6.76
N PHE A 115 8.89 0.64 -6.28
CA PHE A 115 8.98 -0.04 -4.99
C PHE A 115 10.08 -1.09 -4.95
N LYS A 116 10.36 -1.76 -6.09
CA LYS A 116 11.54 -2.61 -6.20
C LYS A 116 12.84 -1.82 -5.96
N ARG A 117 12.99 -0.65 -6.60
CA ARG A 117 14.18 0.22 -6.42
C ARG A 117 14.28 0.76 -5.00
N ALA A 118 13.16 1.21 -4.43
CA ALA A 118 13.12 1.72 -3.06
C ALA A 118 13.56 0.65 -2.05
N TYR A 119 13.09 -0.58 -2.23
CA TYR A 119 13.48 -1.70 -1.40
C TYR A 119 14.95 -2.12 -1.56
N GLU A 120 15.50 -2.05 -2.78
CA GLU A 120 16.94 -2.26 -3.01
C GLU A 120 17.78 -1.24 -2.21
N LYS A 121 17.41 0.05 -2.25
CA LYS A 121 18.07 1.08 -1.42
C LYS A 121 17.89 0.87 0.08
N PHE A 122 16.72 0.38 0.50
CA PHE A 122 16.47 0.03 1.89
C PHE A 122 17.46 -1.03 2.39
N LYS A 123 17.67 -2.10 1.62
CA LYS A 123 18.67 -3.13 1.94
C LYS A 123 20.10 -2.58 1.95
N GLU A 124 20.42 -1.62 1.08
CA GLU A 124 21.76 -0.98 1.04
C GLU A 124 22.03 -0.10 2.26
N LYS A 125 21.04 0.69 2.71
CA LYS A 125 21.21 1.57 3.89
C LYS A 125 21.40 0.78 5.19
N ASN A 126 20.83 -0.43 5.26
CA ASN A 126 20.95 -1.34 6.41
C ASN A 126 20.53 -0.72 7.77
N ASP A 127 19.70 0.32 7.75
CA ASP A 127 19.05 0.87 8.94
C ASP A 127 17.65 0.27 9.08
N MET A 128 17.58 -0.81 9.86
CA MET A 128 16.39 -1.64 10.01
C MET A 128 15.63 -1.32 11.31
N SER A 129 15.99 -0.25 12.03
CA SER A 129 15.53 -0.04 13.40
C SER A 129 14.02 0.22 13.48
N GLU A 130 13.52 1.21 12.76
CA GLU A 130 12.08 1.53 12.66
C GLU A 130 11.29 0.39 11.99
N TYR A 131 11.82 -0.16 10.90
CA TYR A 131 11.22 -1.31 10.21
C TYR A 131 11.04 -2.52 11.14
N ALA A 132 12.07 -2.85 11.92
CA ALA A 132 11.99 -3.97 12.85
C ALA A 132 11.04 -3.69 14.02
N VAL A 133 10.90 -2.43 14.45
CA VAL A 133 9.87 -2.03 15.43
C VAL A 133 8.48 -2.20 14.83
N PHE A 134 8.26 -1.73 13.60
CA PHE A 134 6.98 -1.89 12.90
C PHE A 134 6.60 -3.37 12.76
N CYS A 135 7.53 -4.21 12.26
CA CYS A 135 7.30 -5.64 12.10
C CYS A 135 6.95 -6.34 13.42
N ARG A 136 7.60 -5.96 14.53
CA ARG A 136 7.28 -6.52 15.86
C ARG A 136 5.93 -6.03 16.39
N THR A 137 5.61 -4.76 16.15
CA THR A 137 4.35 -4.13 16.62
C THR A 137 3.13 -4.71 15.93
N HIS A 138 3.29 -5.18 14.69
CA HIS A 138 2.19 -5.64 13.84
C HIS A 138 2.31 -7.12 13.45
N ALA A 139 3.11 -7.89 14.18
CA ALA A 139 3.41 -9.30 13.87
C ALA A 139 2.16 -10.19 13.79
N ASP A 140 1.09 -9.81 14.49
CA ASP A 140 -0.21 -10.47 14.59
C ASP A 140 -1.03 -10.43 13.29
N TRP A 141 -0.69 -9.57 12.32
CA TRP A 141 -1.33 -9.57 10.99
C TRP A 141 -0.33 -9.46 9.84
N LEU A 142 0.79 -8.78 10.03
CA LEU A 142 1.71 -8.40 8.96
C LEU A 142 2.39 -9.60 8.30
N GLU A 143 2.83 -10.57 9.12
CA GLU A 143 3.53 -11.77 8.62
C GLU A 143 2.61 -12.61 7.73
N ASP A 144 1.39 -12.88 8.21
CA ASP A 144 0.40 -13.66 7.46
C ASP A 144 -0.08 -12.93 6.21
N PHE A 145 -0.24 -11.61 6.27
CA PHE A 145 -0.57 -10.79 5.10
C PHE A 145 0.54 -10.86 4.04
N ALA A 146 1.79 -10.62 4.42
CA ALA A 146 2.91 -10.61 3.50
C ALA A 146 3.10 -11.98 2.83
N GLU A 147 3.01 -13.07 3.60
CA GLU A 147 3.04 -14.43 3.08
C GLU A 147 1.90 -14.70 2.11
N PHE A 148 0.66 -14.35 2.50
CA PHE A 148 -0.51 -14.57 1.66
C PHE A 148 -0.37 -13.85 0.32
N THR A 149 0.00 -12.57 0.33
CA THR A 149 0.16 -11.76 -0.89
C THR A 149 1.24 -12.34 -1.80
N VAL A 150 2.40 -12.69 -1.24
CA VAL A 150 3.51 -13.25 -2.02
C VAL A 150 3.18 -14.65 -2.54
N PHE A 151 2.53 -15.50 -1.74
CA PHE A 151 2.14 -16.84 -2.16
C PHE A 151 1.05 -16.80 -3.22
N LYS A 152 0.11 -15.86 -3.13
CA LYS A 152 -0.90 -15.64 -4.17
C LYS A 152 -0.25 -15.33 -5.51
N SER A 153 0.75 -14.45 -5.52
CA SER A 153 1.53 -14.16 -6.73
C SER A 153 2.32 -15.39 -7.22
N HIS A 154 2.98 -16.11 -6.29
CA HIS A 154 3.71 -17.36 -6.59
C HIS A 154 2.82 -18.41 -7.25
N PHE A 155 1.56 -18.53 -6.82
CA PHE A 155 0.57 -19.44 -7.38
C PHE A 155 -0.29 -18.80 -8.49
N GLN A 156 0.22 -17.77 -9.18
CA GLN A 156 -0.40 -17.17 -10.36
C GLN A 156 -1.80 -16.61 -10.11
N GLU A 157 -1.97 -15.89 -9.00
CA GLU A 157 -3.24 -15.25 -8.59
C GLU A 157 -4.39 -16.20 -8.28
N ARG A 158 -4.14 -17.52 -8.15
CA ARG A 158 -5.17 -18.49 -7.75
C ARG A 158 -5.70 -18.21 -6.35
N VAL A 159 -6.97 -18.50 -6.13
CA VAL A 159 -7.59 -18.43 -4.80
C VAL A 159 -6.93 -19.43 -3.86
N TRP A 160 -6.77 -19.06 -2.59
CA TRP A 160 -5.99 -19.85 -1.62
C TRP A 160 -6.51 -21.28 -1.43
N SER A 161 -7.81 -21.51 -1.64
CA SER A 161 -8.43 -22.84 -1.56
C SER A 161 -7.94 -23.81 -2.64
N GLU A 162 -7.32 -23.31 -3.71
CA GLU A 162 -6.77 -24.08 -4.83
C GLU A 162 -5.24 -24.27 -4.74
N TRP A 163 -4.58 -23.74 -3.72
CA TRP A 163 -3.15 -23.92 -3.51
C TRP A 163 -2.83 -25.37 -3.11
N PRO A 164 -1.56 -25.81 -3.23
CA PRO A 164 -1.13 -27.11 -2.72
C PRO A 164 -1.59 -27.31 -1.28
N ARG A 165 -2.06 -28.52 -0.98
CA ARG A 165 -2.73 -28.84 0.29
C ARG A 165 -1.89 -28.42 1.50
N GLU A 166 -0.59 -28.65 1.42
CA GLU A 166 0.36 -28.36 2.50
C GLU A 166 0.48 -26.85 2.76
N ILE A 167 0.32 -26.00 1.75
CA ILE A 167 0.32 -24.54 1.92
C ILE A 167 -1.07 -24.05 2.35
N ARG A 168 -2.14 -24.56 1.73
CA ARG A 168 -3.53 -24.24 2.08
C ARG A 168 -3.85 -24.55 3.54
N ASP A 169 -3.44 -25.73 3.99
CA ASP A 169 -3.64 -26.21 5.37
C ASP A 169 -2.51 -25.73 6.31
N ARG A 170 -1.60 -24.89 5.81
CA ARG A 170 -0.49 -24.24 6.54
C ARG A 170 0.41 -25.21 7.31
N ASP A 171 0.76 -26.33 6.67
CA ASP A 171 1.79 -27.24 7.19
C ASP A 171 3.09 -26.49 7.49
N ILE A 172 3.61 -26.68 8.70
CA ILE A 172 4.73 -25.88 9.21
C ILE A 172 5.98 -26.04 8.34
N ALA A 173 6.26 -27.25 7.85
CA ALA A 173 7.46 -27.52 7.06
C ALA A 173 7.34 -26.92 5.66
N ALA A 174 6.18 -27.12 4.99
CA ALA A 174 5.92 -26.56 3.68
C ALA A 174 5.91 -25.02 3.68
N MET A 175 5.25 -24.41 4.69
CA MET A 175 5.24 -22.96 4.87
C MET A 175 6.66 -22.41 5.06
N ARG A 176 7.48 -23.02 5.94
CA ARG A 176 8.87 -22.60 6.14
C ARG A 176 9.70 -22.69 4.86
N HIS A 177 9.52 -23.76 4.09
CA HIS A 177 10.23 -23.95 2.83
C HIS A 177 9.90 -22.85 1.82
N LEU A 178 8.60 -22.56 1.61
CA LEU A 178 8.18 -21.53 0.67
C LEU A 178 8.55 -20.12 1.15
N LYS A 179 8.42 -19.84 2.45
CA LYS A 179 8.89 -18.58 3.06
C LYS A 179 10.37 -18.35 2.76
N TYR A 180 11.20 -19.39 2.88
CA TYR A 180 12.63 -19.28 2.57
C TYR A 180 12.87 -18.96 1.08
N GLN A 181 12.12 -19.60 0.19
CA GLN A 181 12.22 -19.35 -1.26
C GLN A 181 11.83 -17.93 -1.64
N CYS A 182 10.81 -17.36 -1.00
CA CYS A 182 10.26 -16.04 -1.31
C CYS A 182 10.59 -14.97 -0.25
N HIS A 183 11.67 -15.14 0.51
CA HIS A 183 11.97 -14.30 1.67
C HIS A 183 12.16 -12.82 1.31
N GLN A 184 12.74 -12.52 0.14
CA GLN A 184 12.99 -11.14 -0.27
C GLN A 184 11.69 -10.42 -0.66
N GLU A 185 10.78 -11.14 -1.30
CA GLU A 185 9.47 -10.65 -1.68
C GLU A 185 8.58 -10.43 -0.45
N ILE A 186 8.64 -11.35 0.51
CA ILE A 186 7.94 -11.21 1.80
C ILE A 186 8.48 -10.00 2.57
N GLU A 187 9.80 -9.84 2.66
CA GLU A 187 10.41 -8.69 3.32
C GLU A 187 10.08 -7.37 2.60
N LYS A 188 10.05 -7.36 1.26
CA LYS A 188 9.60 -6.19 0.49
C LYS A 188 8.13 -5.84 0.78
N GLU A 189 7.25 -6.84 0.84
CA GLU A 189 5.83 -6.60 1.12
C GLU A 189 5.64 -5.99 2.51
N LYS A 190 6.42 -6.45 3.50
CA LYS A 190 6.44 -5.84 4.84
C LYS A 190 7.00 -4.43 4.85
N PHE A 191 8.06 -4.17 4.06
CA PHE A 191 8.67 -2.85 3.95
C PHE A 191 7.69 -1.80 3.38
N LEU A 192 6.75 -2.22 2.53
CA LEU A 192 5.75 -1.33 1.95
C LEU A 192 4.52 -1.07 2.84
N GLN A 193 4.36 -1.84 3.92
CA GLN A 193 3.32 -1.61 4.93
C GLN A 193 3.83 -0.68 6.02
#